data_AF-A0A419JWA9-F1
#
_entry.id   AF-A0A419JWA9-F1
#
_cell.length_a   1.000
_cell.length_b   1.000
_cell.length_c   1.000
_cell.angle_alpha   90.00
_cell.angle_beta   90.00
_cell.angle_gamma   90.00
#
_symmetry.space_group_name_H-M   'P 1'
#
loop_
_entity.id
_entity.type
_entity.pdbx_description
1 polymer ?
#
loop_
_entity_poly.entity_id
_entity_poly.type
_entity_poly.pdbx_seq_one_letter_code
_entity_poly.pdbx_strand_id
1 'polypeptide(L)'
;MLRNDRFFNLIRSSLFRGIGMAVFFGVVADDFTGACDVGIQFKKKGLETLVLAKPDALGSLRKNFDVVVIDTETRNVTAENAYKKVRDTLRRLRNLGIELVYKKIDSTLRGNLGAELNAVLDELDLDAVIVAPAFPEQGRTVVNGQLMVNNVPLEKSEFARDPLNPVKESHIINLIGRQTSRKIGYLSLSKVRSGDESVNHEIQRLIQEGAKIIVADCETREDLAKIAKASADCNMLPCGSAGLALHVAELLNVGSRSRLLVVSGSTNKVTLGQIALAEDEPNIVVLDPDFNKIFKTREELEAAIMELVNRTGEAFVKGKDVIIRAVHSENSVLEIQETGKSLGLKREQVAEKILSVLSGAVKRIAKSHRLAGLTLIGGDAAVKIMDALGASGVRIDAEILPGVPIGTVIGGHHDGLRVVTKAGGFGDINTVVNIIRFFRGER
;
A
#
# COMPACT_ATOMS: atom_id res chain seq x y z
N MET A 1 3.74 -32.15 1.31
CA MET A 1 3.05 -31.43 2.41
C MET A 1 3.58 -29.99 2.47
N LEU A 2 3.42 -29.25 1.37
CA LEU A 2 3.81 -27.84 1.22
C LEU A 2 2.54 -27.12 0.72
N ARG A 3 1.64 -26.75 1.64
CA ARG A 3 0.42 -26.01 1.30
C ARG A 3 0.24 -24.86 2.29
N ASN A 4 -0.10 -23.71 1.69
CA ASN A 4 -0.69 -22.51 2.30
C ASN A 4 0.17 -21.64 3.22
N ASP A 5 1.21 -21.06 2.61
CA ASP A 5 1.91 -19.89 3.16
C ASP A 5 1.81 -18.67 2.21
N ARG A 6 0.94 -18.69 1.18
CA ARG A 6 1.03 -17.76 0.03
C ARG A 6 0.46 -16.36 0.27
N PHE A 7 -0.67 -16.23 0.97
CA PHE A 7 -1.49 -15.01 0.91
C PHE A 7 -0.84 -13.82 1.66
N PHE A 8 -0.21 -14.02 2.83
CA PHE A 8 0.60 -12.97 3.46
C PHE A 8 2.11 -13.09 3.29
N ASN A 9 2.66 -14.23 2.84
CA ASN A 9 4.04 -14.17 2.33
C ASN A 9 4.11 -13.37 1.04
N LEU A 10 3.05 -13.12 0.27
CA LEU A 10 3.12 -12.14 -0.82
C LEU A 10 3.23 -10.70 -0.29
N ILE A 11 2.52 -10.35 0.78
CA ILE A 11 2.63 -9.03 1.44
C ILE A 11 3.99 -8.89 2.15
N ARG A 12 4.41 -9.90 2.92
CA ARG A 12 5.74 -9.91 3.57
C ARG A 12 6.87 -10.04 2.54
N SER A 13 6.75 -10.87 1.51
CA SER A 13 7.79 -11.00 0.47
C SER A 13 7.77 -9.89 -0.57
N SER A 14 6.69 -9.13 -0.78
CA SER A 14 6.75 -7.86 -1.52
C SER A 14 7.38 -6.75 -0.69
N LEU A 15 7.23 -6.81 0.65
CA LEU A 15 7.98 -5.98 1.59
C LEU A 15 9.47 -6.38 1.69
N PHE A 16 9.85 -7.64 1.45
CA PHE A 16 11.23 -8.13 1.59
C PHE A 16 11.98 -8.42 0.27
N ARG A 17 11.29 -8.66 -0.84
CA ARG A 17 11.88 -8.74 -2.19
C ARG A 17 11.63 -7.39 -2.82
N GLY A 18 12.68 -6.60 -3.06
CA GLY A 18 12.65 -5.30 -3.74
C GLY A 18 12.16 -5.32 -5.21
N ILE A 19 11.22 -6.20 -5.53
CA ILE A 19 10.48 -6.27 -6.79
C ILE A 19 9.10 -5.69 -6.51
N GLY A 20 8.98 -4.38 -6.70
CA GLY A 20 7.72 -3.66 -6.63
C GLY A 20 6.74 -4.07 -7.73
N MET A 21 6.09 -5.21 -7.56
CA MET A 21 4.75 -5.36 -8.11
C MET A 21 3.83 -4.57 -7.20
N ALA A 22 3.25 -3.48 -7.73
CA ALA A 22 2.13 -2.80 -7.09
C ALA A 22 1.14 -3.87 -6.60
N VAL A 23 0.93 -3.93 -5.28
CA VAL A 23 0.01 -4.90 -4.67
C VAL A 23 -1.37 -4.49 -5.15
N PHE A 24 -1.89 -5.22 -6.14
CA PHE A 24 -3.23 -4.95 -6.66
C PHE A 24 -4.23 -5.68 -5.77
N PHE A 25 -5.00 -4.93 -4.99
CA PHE A 25 -5.93 -5.45 -4.00
C PHE A 25 -7.38 -5.36 -4.52
N GLY A 26 -8.11 -6.46 -4.44
CA GLY A 26 -9.51 -6.53 -4.86
C GLY A 26 -10.46 -6.25 -3.70
N VAL A 27 -11.59 -5.62 -3.99
CA VAL A 27 -12.72 -5.54 -3.05
C VAL A 27 -13.97 -5.97 -3.79
N VAL A 28 -14.74 -6.89 -3.21
CA VAL A 28 -16.01 -7.35 -3.77
C VAL A 28 -17.14 -6.86 -2.88
N ALA A 29 -17.94 -5.94 -3.39
CA ALA A 29 -19.07 -5.32 -2.69
C ALA A 29 -20.40 -5.81 -3.25
N ASP A 30 -21.40 -5.95 -2.38
CA ASP A 30 -22.73 -6.45 -2.73
C ASP A 30 -23.67 -5.39 -3.33
N ASP A 31 -23.31 -4.11 -3.20
CA ASP A 31 -24.01 -2.95 -3.76
C ASP A 31 -23.06 -1.78 -4.09
N PHE A 32 -23.52 -0.88 -4.97
CA PHE A 32 -22.71 0.27 -5.40
C PHE A 32 -22.41 1.27 -4.28
N THR A 33 -23.36 1.54 -3.38
CA THR A 33 -23.16 2.53 -2.29
C THR A 33 -22.13 2.02 -1.29
N GLY A 34 -22.22 0.74 -0.91
CA GLY A 34 -21.22 0.07 -0.09
C GLY A 34 -19.85 -0.03 -0.77
N ALA A 35 -19.81 -0.16 -2.10
CA ALA A 35 -18.57 -0.12 -2.89
C ALA A 35 -17.86 1.25 -2.78
N CYS A 36 -18.62 2.35 -2.90
CA CYS A 36 -18.07 3.70 -2.73
C CYS A 36 -17.62 3.97 -1.28
N ASP A 37 -18.44 3.56 -0.29
CA ASP A 37 -18.12 3.72 1.13
C ASP A 37 -16.87 2.96 1.56
N VAL A 38 -16.67 1.73 1.04
CA VAL A 38 -15.44 0.99 1.32
C VAL A 38 -14.25 1.56 0.54
N GLY A 39 -14.45 2.02 -0.69
CA GLY A 39 -13.41 2.62 -1.53
C GLY A 39 -12.77 3.87 -0.91
N ILE A 40 -13.56 4.73 -0.27
CA ILE A 40 -13.01 5.92 0.40
C ILE A 40 -12.10 5.56 1.58
N GLN A 41 -12.30 4.42 2.24
CA GLN A 41 -11.43 4.00 3.35
C GLN A 41 -10.01 3.66 2.87
N PHE A 42 -9.89 3.01 1.70
CA PHE A 42 -8.60 2.75 1.07
C PHE A 42 -7.94 4.05 0.59
N LYS A 43 -8.70 4.96 -0.04
CA LYS A 43 -8.19 6.27 -0.48
C LYS A 43 -7.71 7.15 0.67
N LYS A 44 -8.39 7.13 1.83
CA LYS A 44 -7.92 7.80 3.08
C LYS A 44 -6.56 7.31 3.56
N LYS A 45 -6.14 6.12 3.14
CA LYS A 45 -4.80 5.57 3.40
C LYS A 45 -3.83 5.81 2.25
N GLY A 46 -4.18 6.61 1.25
CA GLY A 46 -3.28 6.99 0.16
C GLY A 46 -3.18 5.96 -0.96
N LEU A 47 -3.99 4.90 -0.93
CA LEU A 47 -4.09 3.91 -1.98
C LEU A 47 -4.92 4.47 -3.14
N GLU A 48 -4.38 4.47 -4.36
CA GLU A 48 -5.15 4.81 -5.55
C GLU A 48 -6.23 3.77 -5.77
N THR A 49 -7.49 4.18 -5.58
CA THR A 49 -8.63 3.29 -5.50
C THR A 49 -9.61 3.59 -6.62
N LEU A 50 -9.99 2.58 -7.37
CA LEU A 50 -11.02 2.65 -8.42
C LEU A 50 -12.25 1.84 -8.02
N VAL A 51 -13.45 2.40 -8.22
CA VAL A 51 -14.71 1.68 -8.05
C VAL A 51 -15.31 1.38 -9.43
N LEU A 52 -15.62 0.11 -9.68
CA LEU A 52 -16.26 -0.37 -10.89
C LEU A 52 -17.70 -0.81 -10.57
N ALA A 53 -18.65 -0.22 -11.28
CA ALA A 53 -20.06 -0.59 -11.18
C ALA A 53 -20.37 -1.99 -11.74
N LYS A 54 -19.46 -2.58 -12.53
CA LYS A 54 -19.65 -3.90 -13.15
C LYS A 54 -18.33 -4.65 -13.28
N PRO A 55 -18.30 -5.99 -13.07
CA PRO A 55 -17.11 -6.82 -13.27
C PRO A 55 -16.54 -6.84 -14.70
N ASP A 56 -17.36 -6.54 -15.72
CA ASP A 56 -16.92 -6.54 -17.13
C ASP A 56 -15.91 -5.43 -17.44
N ALA A 57 -15.90 -4.35 -16.67
CA ALA A 57 -14.94 -3.26 -16.82
C ALA A 57 -13.51 -3.63 -16.38
N LEU A 58 -13.30 -4.78 -15.74
CA LEU A 58 -11.97 -5.23 -15.29
C LEU A 58 -10.99 -5.45 -16.45
N GLY A 59 -11.48 -5.91 -17.61
CA GLY A 59 -10.63 -6.27 -18.75
C GLY A 59 -9.95 -5.08 -19.45
N SER A 60 -10.43 -3.86 -19.22
CA SER A 60 -9.92 -2.63 -19.86
C SER A 60 -9.02 -1.79 -18.94
N LEU A 61 -8.77 -2.24 -17.71
CA LEU A 61 -8.00 -1.48 -16.74
C LEU A 61 -6.51 -1.39 -17.12
N ARG A 62 -5.98 -0.17 -17.09
CA ARG A 62 -4.53 0.07 -17.05
C ARG A 62 -4.04 -0.13 -15.61
N LYS A 63 -2.83 -0.67 -15.42
CA LYS A 63 -2.22 -0.98 -14.10
C LYS A 63 -1.75 0.27 -13.34
N ASN A 64 -2.67 1.19 -13.01
CA ASN A 64 -2.36 2.45 -12.32
C ASN A 64 -3.10 2.62 -10.98
N PHE A 65 -3.73 1.57 -10.46
CA PHE A 65 -4.47 1.60 -9.20
C PHE A 65 -3.89 0.59 -8.23
N ASP A 66 -3.93 0.91 -6.94
CA ASP A 66 -3.54 0.01 -5.85
C ASP A 66 -4.73 -0.89 -5.45
N VAL A 67 -5.95 -0.36 -5.51
CA VAL A 67 -7.18 -1.06 -5.10
C VAL A 67 -8.24 -0.95 -6.18
N VAL A 68 -8.90 -2.06 -6.50
CA VAL A 68 -10.10 -2.09 -7.33
C VAL A 68 -11.28 -2.64 -6.54
N VAL A 69 -12.32 -1.81 -6.39
CA VAL A 69 -13.59 -2.20 -5.80
C VAL A 69 -14.56 -2.55 -6.92
N ILE A 70 -15.17 -3.73 -6.84
CA ILE A 70 -16.14 -4.20 -7.81
C ILE A 70 -17.47 -4.38 -7.10
N ASP A 71 -18.48 -3.68 -7.61
CA ASP A 71 -19.85 -3.90 -7.25
C ASP A 71 -20.44 -5.08 -8.04
N THR A 72 -20.99 -6.06 -7.31
CA THR A 72 -21.62 -7.24 -7.90
C THR A 72 -23.15 -7.11 -8.02
N GLU A 73 -23.77 -6.08 -7.42
CA GLU A 73 -25.22 -5.91 -7.35
C GLU A 73 -25.91 -7.23 -6.98
N THR A 74 -25.51 -7.77 -5.81
CA THR A 74 -25.91 -9.09 -5.30
C THR A 74 -26.79 -9.03 -4.06
N ARG A 75 -27.02 -7.85 -3.47
CA ARG A 75 -27.86 -7.70 -2.28
C ARG A 75 -29.31 -8.18 -2.50
N ASN A 76 -29.90 -7.85 -3.65
CA ASN A 76 -31.32 -8.04 -3.93
C ASN A 76 -31.62 -9.20 -4.89
N VAL A 77 -30.62 -10.04 -5.21
CA VAL A 77 -30.80 -11.20 -6.10
C VAL A 77 -30.97 -12.48 -5.30
N THR A 78 -31.28 -13.59 -5.96
CA THR A 78 -31.33 -14.91 -5.31
C THR A 78 -29.95 -15.33 -4.80
N ALA A 79 -29.90 -16.13 -3.74
CA ALA A 79 -28.66 -16.69 -3.19
C ALA A 79 -27.79 -17.40 -4.26
N GLU A 80 -28.42 -18.15 -5.16
CA GLU A 80 -27.73 -18.82 -6.28
C GLU A 80 -27.06 -17.82 -7.23
N ASN A 81 -27.77 -16.75 -7.60
CA ASN A 81 -27.23 -15.71 -8.46
C ASN A 81 -26.14 -14.89 -7.76
N ALA A 82 -26.29 -14.62 -6.46
CA ALA A 82 -25.26 -13.97 -5.65
C ALA A 82 -23.98 -14.79 -5.62
N TYR A 83 -24.07 -16.09 -5.36
CA TYR A 83 -22.95 -17.03 -5.41
C TYR A 83 -22.24 -16.98 -6.77
N LYS A 84 -22.99 -17.14 -7.88
CA LYS A 84 -22.43 -17.15 -9.24
C LYS A 84 -21.69 -15.85 -9.56
N LYS A 85 -22.33 -14.69 -9.34
CA LYS A 85 -21.75 -13.38 -9.63
C LYS A 85 -20.48 -13.11 -8.82
N VAL A 86 -20.49 -13.41 -7.52
CA VAL A 86 -19.30 -13.25 -6.66
C VAL A 86 -18.17 -14.16 -7.14
N ARG A 87 -18.48 -15.43 -7.40
CA ARG A 87 -17.48 -16.40 -7.89
C ARG A 87 -16.86 -15.97 -9.22
N ASP A 88 -17.66 -15.53 -10.18
CA ASP A 88 -17.16 -15.06 -11.48
C ASP A 88 -16.32 -13.79 -11.35
N THR A 89 -16.68 -12.89 -10.42
CA THR A 89 -15.90 -11.68 -10.12
C THR A 89 -14.53 -12.04 -9.54
N LEU A 90 -14.48 -12.97 -8.59
CA LEU A 90 -13.25 -13.48 -7.99
C LEU A 90 -12.35 -14.17 -9.04
N ARG A 91 -12.92 -14.96 -9.96
CA ARG A 91 -12.17 -15.55 -11.09
C ARG A 91 -11.51 -14.50 -11.96
N ARG A 92 -12.23 -13.43 -12.29
CA ARG A 92 -11.70 -12.33 -13.10
C ARG A 92 -10.57 -11.61 -12.38
N LEU A 93 -10.72 -11.35 -11.08
CA LEU A 93 -9.66 -10.80 -10.23
C LEU A 93 -8.41 -11.70 -10.27
N ARG A 94 -8.56 -13.01 -10.05
CA ARG A 94 -7.45 -13.97 -10.10
C ARG A 94 -6.76 -14.00 -11.46
N ASN A 95 -7.51 -13.94 -12.56
CA ASN A 95 -6.94 -13.89 -13.91
C ASN A 95 -6.10 -12.64 -14.18
N LEU A 96 -6.32 -11.55 -13.42
CA LEU A 96 -5.50 -10.34 -13.44
C LEU A 96 -4.30 -10.40 -12.46
N GLY A 97 -4.12 -11.53 -11.76
CA GLY A 97 -3.09 -11.70 -10.74
C GLY A 97 -3.46 -11.12 -9.37
N ILE A 98 -4.74 -10.79 -9.15
CA ILE A 98 -5.25 -10.27 -7.87
C ILE A 98 -5.71 -11.45 -7.03
N GLU A 99 -4.91 -11.79 -6.02
CA GLU A 99 -5.21 -12.89 -5.10
C GLU A 99 -5.68 -12.39 -3.73
N LEU A 100 -5.41 -11.12 -3.40
CA LEU A 100 -5.84 -10.48 -2.16
C LEU A 100 -7.18 -9.79 -2.36
N VAL A 101 -8.18 -10.17 -1.56
CA VAL A 101 -9.53 -9.63 -1.67
C VAL A 101 -10.09 -9.26 -0.29
N TYR A 102 -10.82 -8.15 -0.21
CA TYR A 102 -11.73 -7.83 0.89
C TYR A 102 -13.17 -8.11 0.46
N LYS A 103 -13.93 -8.86 1.27
CA LYS A 103 -15.37 -9.01 1.02
C LYS A 103 -16.14 -7.94 1.78
N LYS A 104 -16.72 -7.00 1.04
CA LYS A 104 -17.61 -5.98 1.59
C LYS A 104 -19.03 -6.54 1.72
N ILE A 105 -19.60 -6.40 2.91
CA ILE A 105 -21.00 -6.71 3.24
C ILE A 105 -21.70 -5.49 3.83
N ASP A 106 -23.03 -5.47 3.79
CA ASP A 106 -23.84 -4.43 4.43
C ASP A 106 -23.60 -4.40 5.95
N SER A 107 -23.39 -3.20 6.51
CA SER A 107 -23.16 -3.04 7.96
C SER A 107 -24.38 -3.43 8.81
N THR A 108 -25.54 -3.56 8.17
CA THR A 108 -26.81 -4.02 8.75
C THR A 108 -27.22 -5.42 8.27
N LEU A 109 -26.29 -6.20 7.71
CA LEU A 109 -26.44 -7.62 7.35
C LEU A 109 -27.56 -7.95 6.35
N ARG A 110 -27.98 -7.00 5.53
CA ARG A 110 -28.89 -7.28 4.41
C ARG A 110 -28.17 -8.09 3.32
N GLY A 111 -28.94 -8.89 2.59
CA GLY A 111 -28.48 -9.63 1.42
C GLY A 111 -28.03 -11.06 1.68
N ASN A 112 -27.22 -11.58 0.77
CA ASN A 112 -26.92 -13.01 0.60
C ASN A 112 -25.60 -13.44 1.27
N LEU A 113 -25.36 -13.04 2.52
CA LEU A 113 -24.07 -13.20 3.21
C LEU A 113 -23.49 -14.62 3.11
N GLY A 114 -24.27 -15.65 3.45
CA GLY A 114 -23.77 -17.03 3.44
C GLY A 114 -23.44 -17.54 2.03
N ALA A 115 -24.26 -17.19 1.04
CA ALA A 115 -24.02 -17.59 -0.35
C ALA A 115 -22.78 -16.90 -0.94
N GLU A 116 -22.58 -15.62 -0.66
CA GLU A 116 -21.40 -14.88 -1.10
C GLU A 116 -20.13 -15.39 -0.40
N LEU A 117 -20.18 -15.68 0.90
CA LEU A 117 -19.06 -16.28 1.63
C LEU A 117 -18.71 -17.68 1.12
N ASN A 118 -19.70 -18.48 0.73
CA ASN A 118 -19.46 -19.78 0.08
C ASN A 118 -18.71 -19.60 -1.24
N ALA A 119 -19.11 -18.63 -2.07
CA ALA A 119 -18.41 -18.34 -3.33
C ALA A 119 -16.95 -17.91 -3.10
N VAL A 120 -16.71 -17.10 -2.07
CA VAL A 120 -15.36 -16.68 -1.66
C VAL A 120 -14.50 -17.87 -1.26
N LEU A 121 -14.99 -18.71 -0.35
CA LEU A 121 -14.27 -19.89 0.13
C LEU A 121 -13.97 -20.88 -1.01
N ASP A 122 -14.94 -21.12 -1.90
CA ASP A 122 -14.81 -22.08 -3.00
C ASP A 122 -13.85 -21.61 -4.09
N GLU A 123 -13.82 -20.31 -4.39
CA GLU A 123 -13.03 -19.77 -5.50
C GLU A 123 -11.59 -19.42 -5.12
N LEU A 124 -11.37 -19.02 -3.87
CA LEU A 124 -10.05 -18.62 -3.39
C LEU A 124 -9.30 -19.75 -2.67
N ASP A 125 -9.92 -20.92 -2.45
CA ASP A 125 -9.34 -22.08 -1.74
C ASP A 125 -8.76 -21.70 -0.37
N LEU A 126 -9.55 -20.93 0.39
CA LEU A 126 -9.15 -20.39 1.69
C LEU A 126 -9.49 -21.33 2.84
N ASP A 127 -8.66 -21.29 3.88
CA ASP A 127 -8.92 -22.05 5.11
C ASP A 127 -10.12 -21.50 5.87
N ALA A 128 -10.23 -20.18 6.00
CA ALA A 128 -11.36 -19.49 6.62
C ALA A 128 -11.48 -18.01 6.22
N VAL A 129 -12.67 -17.44 6.47
CA VAL A 129 -12.95 -15.99 6.41
C VAL A 129 -13.26 -15.46 7.82
N ILE A 130 -12.85 -14.23 8.12
CA ILE A 130 -13.23 -13.55 9.37
C ILE A 130 -14.26 -12.46 9.07
N VAL A 131 -15.37 -12.48 9.79
CA VAL A 131 -16.53 -11.60 9.59
C VAL A 131 -16.62 -10.63 10.75
N ALA A 132 -16.41 -9.34 10.47
CA ALA A 132 -16.59 -8.24 11.42
C ALA A 132 -17.37 -7.09 10.74
N PRO A 133 -18.71 -7.08 10.85
CA PRO A 133 -19.57 -6.10 10.17
C PRO A 133 -19.62 -4.74 10.89
N ALA A 134 -19.10 -4.64 12.11
CA ALA A 134 -19.16 -3.44 12.94
C ALA A 134 -18.62 -2.20 12.20
N PHE A 135 -19.27 -1.07 12.47
CA PHE A 135 -18.83 0.26 12.06
C PHE A 135 -19.15 1.24 13.20
N PRO A 136 -18.31 1.29 14.25
CA PRO A 136 -18.60 2.04 15.47
C PRO A 136 -18.88 3.52 15.24
N GLU A 137 -18.19 4.16 14.30
CA GLU A 137 -18.40 5.57 13.93
C GLU A 137 -19.79 5.83 13.33
N GLN A 138 -20.44 4.78 12.83
CA GLN A 138 -21.82 4.81 12.35
C GLN A 138 -22.79 4.13 13.35
N GLY A 139 -22.37 3.87 14.58
CA GLY A 139 -23.21 3.26 15.61
C GLY A 139 -23.51 1.77 15.39
N ARG A 140 -22.71 1.05 14.60
CA ARG A 140 -22.84 -0.40 14.41
C ARG A 140 -21.79 -1.12 15.26
N THR A 141 -22.23 -1.91 16.24
CA THR A 141 -21.35 -2.69 17.12
C THR A 141 -21.81 -4.15 17.19
N VAL A 142 -20.88 -5.06 17.48
CA VAL A 142 -21.18 -6.49 17.64
C VAL A 142 -20.78 -6.92 19.03
N VAL A 143 -21.74 -7.40 19.81
CA VAL A 143 -21.54 -7.84 21.19
C VAL A 143 -22.24 -9.18 21.39
N ASN A 144 -21.53 -10.18 21.90
CA ASN A 144 -22.08 -11.53 22.09
C ASN A 144 -22.67 -12.13 20.81
N GLY A 145 -22.02 -11.89 19.67
CA GLY A 145 -22.48 -12.30 18.34
C GLY A 145 -23.70 -11.53 17.82
N GLN A 146 -24.25 -10.56 18.56
CA GLN A 146 -25.39 -9.75 18.16
C GLN A 146 -24.95 -8.44 17.54
N LEU A 147 -25.42 -8.14 16.32
CA LEU A 147 -25.27 -6.82 15.74
C LEU A 147 -26.28 -5.84 16.36
N MET A 148 -25.75 -4.72 16.85
CA MET A 148 -26.47 -3.60 17.42
C MET A 148 -26.36 -2.39 16.50
N VAL A 149 -27.45 -1.65 16.34
CA VAL A 149 -27.54 -0.36 15.65
C VAL A 149 -27.96 0.68 16.66
N ASN A 150 -27.08 1.63 16.97
CA ASN A 150 -27.28 2.66 18.00
C ASN A 150 -27.74 2.04 19.34
N ASN A 151 -27.06 0.97 19.77
CA ASN A 151 -27.39 0.18 20.98
C ASN A 151 -28.75 -0.53 20.96
N VAL A 152 -29.41 -0.62 19.81
CA VAL A 152 -30.64 -1.41 19.61
C VAL A 152 -30.32 -2.67 18.79
N PRO A 153 -30.77 -3.87 19.20
CA PRO A 153 -30.58 -5.07 18.37
C PRO A 153 -31.11 -4.87 16.96
N LEU A 154 -30.37 -5.35 15.95
CA LEU A 154 -30.68 -5.14 14.54
C LEU A 154 -32.14 -5.47 14.18
N GLU A 155 -32.68 -6.58 14.65
CA GLU A 155 -34.05 -7.02 14.38
C GLU A 155 -35.14 -6.12 14.99
N LYS A 156 -34.76 -5.21 15.89
CA LYS A 156 -35.64 -4.20 16.50
C LYS A 156 -35.43 -2.81 15.91
N SER A 157 -34.48 -2.65 14.99
CA SER A 157 -34.20 -1.39 14.32
C SER A 157 -35.10 -1.17 13.09
N GLU A 158 -34.97 -0.02 12.43
CA GLU A 158 -35.65 0.27 11.16
C GLU A 158 -35.30 -0.72 10.04
N PHE A 159 -34.09 -1.30 10.06
CA PHE A 159 -33.62 -2.26 9.05
C PHE A 159 -34.38 -3.58 9.07
N ALA A 160 -35.07 -3.89 10.17
CA ALA A 160 -35.98 -5.04 10.23
C ALA A 160 -37.24 -4.87 9.38
N ARG A 161 -37.53 -3.64 8.95
CA ARG A 161 -38.68 -3.26 8.11
C ARG A 161 -38.26 -2.81 6.71
N ASP A 162 -37.01 -3.04 6.32
CA ASP A 162 -36.53 -2.76 4.97
C ASP A 162 -37.46 -3.41 3.92
N PRO A 163 -37.91 -2.67 2.89
CA PRO A 163 -38.94 -3.15 1.96
C PRO A 163 -38.45 -4.29 1.06
N LEU A 164 -37.14 -4.44 0.88
CA LEU A 164 -36.56 -5.45 0.00
C LEU A 164 -35.91 -6.59 0.78
N ASN A 165 -35.15 -6.28 1.83
CA ASN A 165 -34.42 -7.27 2.64
C ASN A 165 -34.58 -7.00 4.13
N PRO A 166 -35.76 -7.27 4.72
CA PRO A 166 -35.95 -7.09 6.15
C PRO A 166 -35.06 -8.04 6.95
N VAL A 167 -34.25 -7.50 7.87
CA VAL A 167 -33.36 -8.31 8.70
C VAL A 167 -34.00 -8.58 10.06
N LYS A 168 -34.38 -9.84 10.30
CA LYS A 168 -35.14 -10.27 11.49
C LYS A 168 -34.30 -11.01 12.53
N GLU A 169 -32.98 -10.93 12.44
CA GLU A 169 -32.04 -11.66 13.30
C GLU A 169 -30.80 -10.79 13.54
N SER A 170 -30.50 -10.42 14.79
CA SER A 170 -29.23 -9.76 15.14
C SER A 170 -28.09 -10.74 15.34
N HIS A 171 -28.38 -11.99 15.75
CA HIS A 171 -27.31 -12.93 16.05
C HIS A 171 -26.67 -13.43 14.75
N ILE A 172 -25.48 -12.90 14.44
CA ILE A 172 -24.81 -13.03 13.14
C ILE A 172 -24.58 -14.50 12.78
N ILE A 173 -24.22 -15.32 13.76
CA ILE A 173 -23.99 -16.76 13.56
C ILE A 173 -25.28 -17.46 13.12
N ASN A 174 -26.43 -17.08 13.68
CA ASN A 174 -27.73 -17.66 13.30
C ASN A 174 -28.13 -17.18 11.91
N LEU A 175 -27.93 -15.89 11.64
CA LEU A 175 -28.25 -15.28 10.35
C LEU A 175 -27.46 -15.94 9.21
N ILE A 176 -26.14 -16.04 9.36
CA ILE A 176 -25.27 -16.67 8.35
C ILE A 176 -25.53 -18.19 8.31
N GLY A 177 -25.70 -18.85 9.45
CA GLY A 177 -25.91 -20.30 9.55
C GLY A 177 -27.18 -20.80 8.84
N ARG A 178 -28.19 -19.94 8.64
CA ARG A 178 -29.36 -20.28 7.81
C ARG A 178 -29.08 -20.26 6.31
N GLN A 179 -27.96 -19.66 5.88
CA GLN A 179 -27.59 -19.47 4.47
C GLN A 179 -26.40 -20.33 4.04
N THR A 180 -25.78 -21.08 4.95
CA THR A 180 -24.61 -21.92 4.64
C THR A 180 -24.52 -23.17 5.50
N SER A 181 -23.98 -24.24 4.94
CA SER A 181 -23.61 -25.47 5.67
C SER A 181 -22.19 -25.42 6.24
N ARG A 182 -21.43 -24.36 5.96
CA ARG A 182 -20.06 -24.18 6.47
C ARG A 182 -20.09 -23.96 7.99
N LYS A 183 -19.20 -24.62 8.73
CA LYS A 183 -19.09 -24.44 10.19
C LYS A 183 -18.67 -23.01 10.53
N ILE A 184 -19.40 -22.39 11.45
CA ILE A 184 -19.16 -21.04 11.92
C ILE A 184 -18.51 -21.08 13.31
N GLY A 185 -17.33 -20.46 13.44
CA GLY A 185 -16.64 -20.22 14.70
C GLY A 185 -17.00 -18.84 15.27
N TYR A 186 -16.77 -18.66 16.56
CA TYR A 186 -17.08 -17.44 17.28
C TYR A 186 -15.86 -16.93 18.04
N LEU A 187 -15.46 -15.69 17.77
CA LEU A 187 -14.38 -15.00 18.46
C LEU A 187 -14.98 -13.90 19.33
N SER A 188 -15.15 -14.20 20.62
CA SER A 188 -15.75 -13.26 21.57
C SER A 188 -14.91 -11.99 21.76
N LEU A 189 -15.55 -10.94 22.25
CA LEU A 189 -14.89 -9.66 22.51
C LEU A 189 -13.72 -9.78 23.50
N SER A 190 -13.88 -10.62 24.53
CA SER A 190 -12.82 -10.89 25.51
C SER A 190 -11.57 -11.48 24.84
N LYS A 191 -11.76 -12.35 23.84
CA LYS A 191 -10.68 -12.93 23.05
C LYS A 191 -10.07 -11.93 22.08
N VAL A 192 -10.88 -11.14 21.38
CA VAL A 192 -10.38 -10.04 20.53
C VAL A 192 -9.47 -9.11 21.33
N ARG A 193 -9.77 -8.88 22.61
CA ARG A 193 -8.99 -7.99 23.48
C ARG A 193 -7.82 -8.67 24.22
N SER A 194 -7.64 -9.99 24.17
CA SER A 194 -6.67 -10.74 24.99
C SER A 194 -5.21 -10.75 24.50
N GLY A 195 -4.85 -9.84 23.58
CA GLY A 195 -3.51 -9.70 23.01
C GLY A 195 -3.29 -10.53 21.75
N ASP A 196 -2.38 -10.10 20.88
CA ASP A 196 -2.27 -10.59 19.50
C ASP A 196 -2.00 -12.10 19.40
N GLU A 197 -1.05 -12.63 20.19
CA GLU A 197 -0.74 -14.07 20.20
C GLU A 197 -1.94 -14.90 20.65
N SER A 198 -2.68 -14.43 21.66
CA SER A 198 -3.86 -15.14 22.15
C SER A 198 -5.00 -15.12 21.14
N VAL A 199 -5.20 -14.02 20.41
CA VAL A 199 -6.20 -13.92 19.34
C VAL A 199 -5.86 -14.90 18.23
N ASN A 200 -4.59 -14.91 17.80
CA ASN A 200 -4.13 -15.78 16.72
C ASN A 200 -4.26 -17.26 17.09
N HIS A 201 -3.88 -17.64 18.31
CA HIS A 201 -4.04 -19.02 18.79
C HIS A 201 -5.51 -19.46 18.82
N GLU A 202 -6.42 -18.59 19.26
CA GLU A 202 -7.85 -18.89 19.29
C GLU A 202 -8.43 -19.06 17.88
N ILE A 203 -8.04 -18.20 16.94
CA ILE A 203 -8.42 -18.32 15.53
C ILE A 203 -7.93 -19.66 14.95
N GLN A 204 -6.67 -20.02 15.17
CA GLN A 204 -6.11 -21.28 14.67
C GLN A 204 -6.83 -22.49 15.27
N ARG A 205 -7.16 -22.46 16.57
CA ARG A 205 -7.98 -23.49 17.22
C ARG A 205 -9.34 -23.64 16.54
N LEU A 206 -10.05 -22.53 16.27
CA LEU A 206 -11.34 -22.57 15.57
C LEU A 206 -11.23 -23.16 14.15
N ILE A 207 -10.18 -22.79 13.41
CA ILE A 207 -9.91 -23.33 12.06
C ILE A 207 -9.63 -24.84 12.13
N GLN A 208 -8.82 -25.30 13.10
CA GLN A 208 -8.53 -26.72 13.32
C GLN A 208 -9.78 -27.52 13.70
N GLU A 209 -10.72 -26.90 14.42
CA GLU A 209 -12.05 -27.47 14.69
C GLU A 209 -12.97 -27.47 13.47
N GLY A 210 -12.51 -26.98 12.33
CA GLY A 210 -13.20 -27.01 11.04
C GLY A 210 -14.02 -25.76 10.75
N ALA A 211 -13.93 -24.69 11.55
CA ALA A 211 -14.60 -23.43 11.24
C ALA A 211 -14.07 -22.85 9.92
N LYS A 212 -15.00 -22.53 9.01
CA LYS A 212 -14.70 -21.88 7.72
C LYS A 212 -15.09 -20.41 7.70
N ILE A 213 -15.97 -20.01 8.61
CA ILE A 213 -16.39 -18.62 8.82
C ILE A 213 -16.18 -18.34 10.31
N ILE A 214 -15.46 -17.29 10.68
CA ILE A 214 -15.30 -16.88 12.07
C ILE A 214 -15.97 -15.53 12.24
N VAL A 215 -16.99 -15.46 13.10
CA VAL A 215 -17.64 -14.19 13.46
C VAL A 215 -16.92 -13.60 14.67
N ALA A 216 -16.46 -12.36 14.54
CA ALA A 216 -15.77 -11.65 15.63
C ALA A 216 -16.65 -10.54 16.21
N ASP A 217 -16.72 -10.51 17.53
CA ASP A 217 -17.28 -9.37 18.26
C ASP A 217 -16.39 -8.13 18.10
N CYS A 218 -17.02 -6.96 18.10
CA CYS A 218 -16.33 -5.70 17.90
C CYS A 218 -17.19 -4.50 18.29
N GLU A 219 -16.74 -3.72 19.27
CA GLU A 219 -17.43 -2.49 19.70
C GLU A 219 -16.70 -1.21 19.30
N THR A 220 -15.38 -1.29 19.17
CA THR A 220 -14.51 -0.12 19.02
C THR A 220 -13.65 -0.21 17.78
N ARG A 221 -13.05 0.92 17.41
CA ARG A 221 -12.08 0.99 16.30
C ARG A 221 -10.84 0.14 16.61
N GLU A 222 -10.42 0.11 17.87
CA GLU A 222 -9.31 -0.69 18.35
C GLU A 222 -9.57 -2.20 18.21
N ASP A 223 -10.82 -2.64 18.44
CA ASP A 223 -11.23 -4.03 18.21
C ASP A 223 -11.11 -4.39 16.71
N LEU A 224 -11.59 -3.51 15.81
CA LEU A 224 -11.44 -3.70 14.36
C LEU A 224 -9.98 -3.76 13.92
N ALA A 225 -9.10 -2.92 14.50
CA ALA A 225 -7.68 -2.94 14.20
C ALA A 225 -7.03 -4.29 14.58
N LYS A 226 -7.38 -4.85 15.74
CA LYS A 226 -6.91 -6.17 16.17
C LYS A 226 -7.44 -7.28 15.27
N ILE A 227 -8.72 -7.23 14.87
CA ILE A 227 -9.32 -8.20 13.96
C ILE A 227 -8.64 -8.15 12.59
N ALA A 228 -8.39 -6.95 12.04
CA ALA A 228 -7.69 -6.80 10.77
C ALA A 228 -6.26 -7.38 10.85
N LYS A 229 -5.52 -7.09 11.93
CA LYS A 229 -4.19 -7.66 12.15
C LYS A 229 -4.22 -9.18 12.28
N ALA A 230 -5.15 -9.72 13.08
CA ALA A 230 -5.28 -11.15 13.27
C ALA A 230 -5.69 -11.88 11.98
N SER A 231 -6.54 -11.24 11.15
CA SER A 231 -6.85 -11.75 9.80
C SER A 231 -5.59 -11.88 8.95
N ALA A 232 -4.66 -10.93 9.10
CA ALA A 232 -3.39 -10.94 8.40
C ALA A 232 -2.43 -12.02 8.92
N ASP A 233 -2.25 -12.08 10.23
CA ASP A 233 -1.34 -13.04 10.84
C ASP A 233 -1.82 -14.49 10.68
N CYS A 234 -3.14 -14.73 10.64
CA CYS A 234 -3.73 -16.06 10.50
C CYS A 234 -4.13 -16.42 9.07
N ASN A 235 -3.75 -15.61 8.07
CA ASN A 235 -4.01 -15.89 6.67
C ASN A 235 -5.50 -16.08 6.31
N MET A 236 -6.36 -15.28 6.92
CA MET A 236 -7.80 -15.27 6.68
C MET A 236 -8.19 -14.13 5.75
N LEU A 237 -9.24 -14.34 4.96
CA LEU A 237 -9.83 -13.23 4.19
C LEU A 237 -10.69 -12.35 5.11
N PRO A 238 -10.45 -11.03 5.15
CA PRO A 238 -11.29 -10.10 5.90
C PRO A 238 -12.62 -9.85 5.17
N CYS A 239 -13.71 -10.02 5.91
CA CYS A 239 -15.09 -9.76 5.47
C CYS A 239 -15.77 -8.80 6.45
N GLY A 240 -16.36 -7.71 5.97
CA GLY A 240 -16.97 -6.73 6.85
C GLY A 240 -17.54 -5.51 6.14
N SER A 241 -17.81 -4.47 6.92
CA SER A 241 -18.26 -3.16 6.43
C SER A 241 -17.08 -2.18 6.27
N ALA A 242 -17.35 -0.91 5.95
CA ALA A 242 -16.28 0.09 5.85
C ALA A 242 -15.45 0.27 7.14
N GLY A 243 -16.00 -0.08 8.31
CA GLY A 243 -15.25 -0.07 9.57
C GLY A 243 -14.00 -0.95 9.52
N LEU A 244 -14.14 -2.25 9.23
CA LEU A 244 -12.99 -3.15 9.13
C LEU A 244 -12.05 -2.78 7.97
N ALA A 245 -12.61 -2.33 6.84
CA ALA A 245 -11.82 -2.00 5.64
C ALA A 245 -10.79 -0.89 5.89
N LEU A 246 -11.08 0.08 6.75
CA LEU A 246 -10.14 1.13 7.15
C LEU A 246 -8.83 0.54 7.70
N HIS A 247 -8.93 -0.48 8.54
CA HIS A 247 -7.77 -1.12 9.17
C HIS A 247 -7.06 -2.10 8.24
N VAL A 248 -7.80 -2.78 7.36
CA VAL A 248 -7.19 -3.55 6.28
C VAL A 248 -6.37 -2.64 5.36
N ALA A 249 -6.90 -1.46 5.02
CA ALA A 249 -6.18 -0.46 4.24
C ALA A 249 -4.92 0.07 4.95
N GLU A 250 -4.94 0.20 6.29
CA GLU A 250 -3.74 0.56 7.07
C GLU A 250 -2.63 -0.48 6.90
N LEU A 251 -2.97 -1.77 6.95
CA LEU A 251 -2.00 -2.88 6.78
C LEU A 251 -1.41 -2.91 5.36
N LEU A 252 -2.22 -2.63 4.33
CA LEU A 252 -1.73 -2.53 2.94
C LEU A 252 -0.82 -1.31 2.74
N ASN A 253 -1.10 -0.21 3.45
CA ASN A 253 -0.35 1.03 3.33
C ASN A 253 1.00 1.05 4.05
N VAL A 254 1.27 0.10 4.95
CA VAL A 254 2.59 -0.01 5.61
C VAL A 254 3.71 -0.19 4.57
N GLY A 255 3.40 -0.75 3.39
CA GLY A 255 4.33 -0.85 2.25
C GLY A 255 4.15 0.18 1.12
N SER A 256 3.10 1.01 1.11
CA SER A 256 2.73 1.85 -0.06
C SER A 256 2.66 3.36 0.17
N ARG A 257 3.00 3.85 1.38
CA ARG A 257 3.24 5.28 1.57
C ARG A 257 4.31 5.73 0.60
N SER A 258 3.93 6.59 -0.33
CA SER A 258 4.85 7.15 -1.29
C SER A 258 5.94 7.91 -0.53
N ARG A 259 7.19 7.64 -0.87
CA ARG A 259 8.36 8.20 -0.17
C ARG A 259 9.02 9.27 -1.01
N LEU A 260 9.64 10.23 -0.33
CA LEU A 260 10.45 11.22 -1.01
C LEU A 260 11.81 10.62 -1.33
N LEU A 261 12.26 10.86 -2.56
CA LEU A 261 13.63 10.62 -2.97
C LEU A 261 14.30 11.96 -3.27
N VAL A 262 15.36 12.28 -2.56
CA VAL A 262 16.24 13.41 -2.88
C VAL A 262 17.51 12.85 -3.50
N VAL A 263 17.96 13.44 -4.60
CA VAL A 263 19.18 13.00 -5.30
C VAL A 263 20.06 14.22 -5.53
N SER A 264 21.25 14.19 -4.94
CA SER A 264 22.24 15.25 -5.10
C SER A 264 23.43 14.75 -5.90
N GLY A 265 23.63 15.33 -7.08
CA GLY A 265 24.89 15.24 -7.81
C GLY A 265 25.84 16.41 -7.54
N SER A 266 25.47 17.33 -6.64
CA SER A 266 26.24 18.55 -6.41
C SER A 266 27.39 18.34 -5.44
N THR A 267 28.54 18.91 -5.77
CA THR A 267 29.73 19.00 -4.91
C THR A 267 29.79 20.30 -4.10
N ASN A 268 28.78 21.17 -4.21
CA ASN A 268 28.80 22.51 -3.62
C ASN A 268 28.63 22.45 -2.08
N LYS A 269 29.46 23.20 -1.34
CA LYS A 269 29.42 23.31 0.14
C LYS A 269 28.03 23.61 0.71
N VAL A 270 27.26 24.47 0.04
CA VAL A 270 25.89 24.81 0.47
C VAL A 270 25.01 23.56 0.50
N THR A 271 25.04 22.77 -0.58
CA THR A 271 24.28 21.51 -0.65
C THR A 271 24.80 20.47 0.34
N LEU A 272 26.12 20.37 0.53
CA LEU A 272 26.70 19.45 1.52
C LEU A 272 26.21 19.76 2.94
N GLY A 273 26.21 21.04 3.33
CA GLY A 273 25.70 21.48 4.63
C GLY A 273 24.19 21.26 4.77
N GLN A 274 23.40 21.51 3.72
CA GLN A 274 21.96 21.25 3.72
C GLN A 274 21.63 19.76 3.91
N ILE A 275 22.38 18.86 3.27
CA ILE A 275 22.19 17.42 3.43
C ILE A 275 22.63 16.96 4.81
N ALA A 276 23.74 17.48 5.34
CA ALA A 276 24.18 17.17 6.70
C ALA A 276 23.11 17.53 7.74
N LEU A 277 22.47 18.71 7.62
CA LEU A 277 21.35 19.05 8.50
C LEU A 277 20.15 18.11 8.33
N ALA A 278 19.85 17.69 7.10
CA ALA A 278 18.75 16.76 6.84
C ALA A 278 19.03 15.34 7.34
N GLU A 279 20.30 14.94 7.46
CA GLU A 279 20.72 13.63 7.98
C GLU A 279 20.34 13.45 9.45
N ASP A 280 20.28 14.54 10.22
CA ASP A 280 19.90 14.53 11.64
C ASP A 280 18.38 14.35 11.87
N GLU A 281 17.56 14.43 10.83
CA GLU A 281 16.11 14.25 10.94
C GLU A 281 15.76 12.75 11.10
N PRO A 282 14.95 12.37 12.10
CA PRO A 282 14.75 10.98 12.48
C PRO A 282 14.14 10.12 11.37
N ASN A 283 13.47 10.72 10.39
CA ASN A 283 12.79 10.02 9.29
C ASN A 283 13.54 10.06 7.96
N ILE A 284 14.83 10.41 7.98
CA ILE A 284 15.67 10.50 6.78
C ILE A 284 16.79 9.45 6.86
N VAL A 285 17.12 8.86 5.71
CA VAL A 285 18.32 8.04 5.53
C VAL A 285 19.13 8.62 4.38
N VAL A 286 20.40 8.92 4.63
CA VAL A 286 21.36 9.34 3.60
C VAL A 286 22.13 8.12 3.10
N LEU A 287 22.21 7.98 1.77
CA LEU A 287 22.91 6.91 1.09
C LEU A 287 23.98 7.50 0.16
N ASP A 288 25.22 7.11 0.41
CA ASP A 288 26.36 7.45 -0.46
C ASP A 288 26.74 6.19 -1.28
N PRO A 289 26.88 6.30 -2.61
CA PRO A 289 27.38 5.20 -3.43
C PRO A 289 28.87 4.92 -3.13
N ASP A 290 29.25 3.65 -3.10
CA ASP A 290 30.67 3.27 -2.98
C ASP A 290 31.37 3.37 -4.35
N PHE A 291 31.96 4.54 -4.61
CA PHE A 291 32.59 4.80 -5.88
C PHE A 291 33.88 4.01 -6.11
N ASN A 292 34.48 3.40 -5.09
CA ASN A 292 35.67 2.55 -5.29
C ASN A 292 35.37 1.32 -6.16
N LYS A 293 34.09 0.95 -6.28
CA LYS A 293 33.62 -0.26 -6.98
C LYS A 293 32.99 0.00 -8.35
N ILE A 294 33.05 1.21 -8.92
CA ILE A 294 32.24 1.57 -10.11
C ILE A 294 33.03 1.70 -11.43
N PHE A 295 34.35 1.54 -11.38
CA PHE A 295 35.20 2.04 -12.45
C PHE A 295 35.62 1.00 -13.49
N LYS A 296 35.70 -0.30 -13.17
CA LYS A 296 36.39 -1.27 -14.04
C LYS A 296 35.44 -2.03 -14.97
N THR A 297 34.27 -2.47 -14.50
CA THR A 297 33.37 -3.31 -15.32
C THR A 297 31.93 -2.82 -15.34
N ARG A 298 31.13 -3.36 -16.27
CA ARG A 298 29.69 -3.09 -16.34
C ARG A 298 28.95 -3.75 -15.18
N GLU A 299 29.41 -4.92 -14.77
CA GLU A 299 28.89 -5.69 -13.64
C GLU A 299 29.08 -4.93 -12.32
N GLU A 300 30.24 -4.29 -12.15
CA GLU A 300 30.56 -3.40 -11.03
C GLU A 300 29.62 -2.19 -10.95
N LEU A 301 29.39 -1.52 -12.08
CA LEU A 301 28.45 -0.41 -12.17
C LEU A 301 27.02 -0.85 -11.81
N GLU A 302 26.59 -1.99 -12.35
CA GLU A 302 25.26 -2.54 -12.07
C GLU A 302 25.11 -2.96 -10.59
N ALA A 303 26.15 -3.50 -9.98
CA ALA A 303 26.16 -3.85 -8.56
C ALA A 303 25.97 -2.61 -7.68
N ALA A 304 26.69 -1.52 -7.95
CA ALA A 304 26.54 -0.27 -7.21
C ALA A 304 25.14 0.35 -7.36
N ILE A 305 24.57 0.27 -8.56
CA ILE A 305 23.18 0.67 -8.81
C ILE A 305 22.22 -0.16 -7.97
N MET A 306 22.35 -1.49 -7.99
CA MET A 306 21.45 -2.39 -7.28
C MET A 306 21.60 -2.27 -5.76
N GLU A 307 22.79 -1.95 -5.25
CA GLU A 307 23.00 -1.66 -3.84
C GLU A 307 22.16 -0.46 -3.40
N LEU A 308 22.19 0.65 -4.14
CA LEU A 308 21.36 1.83 -3.85
C LEU A 308 19.87 1.52 -3.92
N VAL A 309 19.45 0.74 -4.92
CA VAL A 309 18.05 0.32 -5.07
C VAL A 309 17.60 -0.48 -3.85
N ASN A 310 18.40 -1.46 -3.42
CA ASN A 310 18.06 -2.32 -2.29
C ASN A 310 18.00 -1.53 -0.98
N ARG A 311 19.03 -0.72 -0.68
CA ARG A 311 19.09 0.10 0.54
C ARG A 311 17.97 1.15 0.57
N THR A 312 17.60 1.71 -0.58
CA THR A 312 16.45 2.62 -0.69
C THR A 312 15.15 1.89 -0.37
N GLY A 313 14.95 0.70 -0.93
CA GLY A 313 13.77 -0.13 -0.63
C GLY A 313 13.66 -0.46 0.85
N GLU A 314 14.76 -0.89 1.48
CA GLU A 314 14.80 -1.17 2.93
C GLU A 314 14.42 0.06 3.78
N ALA A 315 14.93 1.24 3.42
CA ALA A 315 14.60 2.48 4.09
C ALA A 315 13.11 2.86 3.91
N PHE A 316 12.58 2.71 2.70
CA PHE A 316 11.17 2.97 2.39
C PHE A 316 10.22 2.04 3.16
N VAL A 317 10.56 0.76 3.29
CA VAL A 317 9.82 -0.22 4.09
C VAL A 317 9.83 0.16 5.58
N LYS A 318 10.95 0.66 6.10
CA LYS A 318 11.06 1.21 7.47
C LYS A 318 10.39 2.59 7.63
N GLY A 319 9.81 3.08 6.55
CA GLY A 319 9.08 4.33 6.49
C GLY A 319 9.92 5.59 6.54
N LYS A 320 11.16 5.52 6.07
CA LYS A 320 12.09 6.64 5.95
C LYS A 320 12.05 7.23 4.53
N ASP A 321 12.30 8.52 4.42
CA ASP A 321 12.63 9.17 3.14
C ASP A 321 14.14 9.02 2.89
N VAL A 322 14.54 9.06 1.62
CA VAL A 322 15.93 8.76 1.23
C VAL A 322 16.57 9.93 0.51
N ILE A 323 17.80 10.24 0.90
CA ILE A 323 18.69 11.14 0.18
C ILE A 323 19.84 10.31 -0.41
N ILE A 324 19.94 10.26 -1.74
CA ILE A 324 21.12 9.70 -2.42
C ILE A 324 22.06 10.85 -2.75
N ARG A 325 23.29 10.82 -2.23
CA ARG A 325 24.27 11.88 -2.41
C ARG A 325 25.51 11.34 -3.13
N ALA A 326 25.91 12.02 -4.20
CA ALA A 326 27.06 11.63 -5.00
C ALA A 326 28.40 11.80 -4.30
N VAL A 327 28.52 12.76 -3.37
CA VAL A 327 29.77 12.99 -2.62
C VAL A 327 29.46 13.46 -1.22
N HIS A 328 30.14 12.89 -0.22
CA HIS A 328 29.91 13.24 1.18
C HIS A 328 30.69 14.49 1.62
N SER A 329 31.80 14.79 0.94
CA SER A 329 32.63 15.96 1.22
C SER A 329 33.39 16.41 -0.03
N GLU A 330 34.06 17.56 0.04
CA GLU A 330 34.99 17.99 -1.00
C GLU A 330 36.18 17.03 -1.15
N ASN A 331 36.66 16.44 -0.04
CA ASN A 331 37.74 15.47 -0.07
C ASN A 331 37.36 14.21 -0.86
N SER A 332 36.10 13.77 -0.75
CA SER A 332 35.58 12.62 -1.49
C SER A 332 35.66 12.86 -3.00
N VAL A 333 35.44 14.09 -3.46
CA VAL A 333 35.57 14.44 -4.89
C VAL A 333 37.00 14.19 -5.35
N LEU A 334 37.99 14.59 -4.54
CA LEU A 334 39.40 14.39 -4.85
C LEU A 334 39.76 12.90 -4.89
N GLU A 335 39.35 12.14 -3.88
CA GLU A 335 39.59 10.69 -3.79
C GLU A 335 39.00 9.90 -4.97
N ILE A 336 37.78 10.25 -5.38
CA ILE A 336 37.09 9.62 -6.51
C ILE A 336 37.82 9.95 -7.82
N GLN A 337 38.29 11.19 -7.98
CA GLN A 337 39.05 11.61 -9.15
C GLN A 337 40.44 10.96 -9.20
N GLU A 338 41.13 10.82 -8.06
CA GLU A 338 42.41 10.12 -7.97
C GLU A 338 42.27 8.63 -8.29
N THR A 339 41.23 7.98 -7.76
CA THR A 339 40.88 6.59 -8.11
C THR A 339 40.64 6.45 -9.61
N GLY A 340 39.83 7.33 -10.21
CA GLY A 340 39.60 7.32 -11.65
C GLY A 340 40.88 7.53 -12.46
N LYS A 341 41.73 8.47 -12.05
CA LYS A 341 43.02 8.75 -12.69
C LYS A 341 43.96 7.53 -12.63
N SER A 342 43.99 6.82 -11.50
CA SER A 342 44.78 5.59 -11.33
C SER A 342 44.38 4.47 -12.31
N LEU A 343 43.13 4.52 -12.79
CA LEU A 343 42.56 3.60 -13.77
C LEU A 343 42.60 4.15 -15.21
N GLY A 344 43.31 5.26 -15.44
CA GLY A 344 43.47 5.88 -16.75
C GLY A 344 42.25 6.68 -17.24
N LEU A 345 41.29 6.99 -16.36
CA LEU A 345 40.10 7.75 -16.71
C LEU A 345 40.36 9.26 -16.62
N LYS A 346 39.74 10.01 -17.53
CA LYS A 346 39.65 11.48 -17.47
C LYS A 346 38.54 11.91 -16.51
N ARG A 347 38.60 13.17 -16.07
CA ARG A 347 37.63 13.74 -15.10
C ARG A 347 36.19 13.64 -15.59
N GLU A 348 35.97 13.83 -16.89
CA GLU A 348 34.67 13.78 -17.53
C GLU A 348 34.10 12.35 -17.50
N GLN A 349 34.95 11.34 -17.71
CA GLN A 349 34.55 9.93 -17.66
C GLN A 349 34.19 9.49 -16.23
N VAL A 350 34.90 10.03 -15.23
CA VAL A 350 34.56 9.81 -13.81
C VAL A 350 33.19 10.42 -13.50
N ALA A 351 32.96 11.68 -13.87
CA ALA A 351 31.67 12.35 -13.69
C ALA A 351 30.54 11.61 -14.41
N GLU A 352 30.78 11.16 -15.65
CA GLU A 352 29.80 10.41 -16.43
C GLU A 352 29.37 9.12 -15.71
N LYS A 353 30.33 8.36 -15.15
CA LYS A 353 30.06 7.13 -14.40
C LYS A 353 29.27 7.40 -13.12
N ILE A 354 29.63 8.44 -12.36
CA ILE A 354 28.87 8.85 -11.15
C ILE A 354 27.41 9.12 -11.53
N LEU A 355 27.18 9.94 -12.56
CA LEU A 355 25.83 10.28 -12.98
C LEU A 355 25.06 9.05 -13.52
N SER A 356 25.75 8.09 -14.14
CA SER A 356 25.15 6.83 -14.59
C SER A 356 24.70 5.94 -13.42
N VAL A 357 25.44 5.93 -12.30
CA VAL A 357 25.01 5.24 -11.08
C VAL A 357 23.75 5.89 -10.53
N LEU A 358 23.75 7.22 -10.37
CA LEU A 358 22.59 7.95 -9.83
C LEU A 358 21.36 7.78 -10.72
N SER A 359 21.47 8.03 -12.03
CA SER A 359 20.33 7.92 -12.94
C SER A 359 19.85 6.48 -13.11
N GLY A 360 20.77 5.51 -13.13
CA GLY A 360 20.46 4.09 -13.16
C GLY A 360 19.72 3.61 -11.90
N ALA A 361 20.10 4.11 -10.73
CA ALA A 361 19.43 3.83 -9.46
C ALA A 361 18.04 4.48 -9.42
N VAL A 362 17.93 5.77 -9.74
CA VAL A 362 16.64 6.49 -9.74
C VAL A 362 15.64 5.86 -10.69
N LYS A 363 16.06 5.49 -11.91
CA LYS A 363 15.20 4.79 -12.88
C LYS A 363 14.64 3.49 -12.31
N ARG A 364 15.47 2.69 -11.63
CA ARG A 364 15.05 1.42 -11.04
C ARG A 364 14.16 1.62 -9.82
N ILE A 365 14.51 2.57 -8.95
CA ILE A 365 13.72 2.94 -7.75
C ILE A 365 12.35 3.46 -8.16
N ALA A 366 12.26 4.41 -9.09
CA ALA A 366 10.99 4.98 -9.56
C ALA A 366 10.13 3.93 -10.27
N LYS A 367 10.74 2.93 -10.91
CA LYS A 367 10.03 1.79 -11.51
C LYS A 367 9.48 0.82 -10.46
N SER A 368 10.18 0.61 -9.35
CA SER A 368 9.78 -0.34 -8.30
C SER A 368 9.02 0.29 -7.13
N HIS A 369 9.02 1.60 -6.99
CA HIS A 369 8.39 2.30 -5.87
C HIS A 369 7.64 3.53 -6.36
N ARG A 370 6.44 3.74 -5.80
CA ARG A 370 5.70 4.98 -6.01
C ARG A 370 6.32 6.09 -5.16
N LEU A 371 6.87 7.12 -5.80
CA LEU A 371 7.47 8.26 -5.11
C LEU A 371 6.44 9.34 -4.81
N ALA A 372 6.53 9.97 -3.64
CA ALA A 372 5.70 11.14 -3.29
C ALA A 372 6.21 12.39 -4.02
N GLY A 373 7.50 12.40 -4.29
CA GLY A 373 8.20 13.39 -5.08
C GLY A 373 9.64 12.97 -5.33
N LEU A 374 10.27 13.66 -6.28
CA LEU A 374 11.68 13.52 -6.60
C LEU A 374 12.34 14.90 -6.49
N THR A 375 13.33 15.06 -5.63
CA THR A 375 14.12 16.30 -5.55
C THR A 375 15.47 16.09 -6.21
N LEU A 376 15.81 16.91 -7.19
CA LEU A 376 17.04 16.83 -7.98
C LEU A 376 17.92 18.04 -7.66
N ILE A 377 19.09 17.80 -7.10
CA ILE A 377 20.05 18.85 -6.74
C ILE A 377 21.28 18.76 -7.63
N GLY A 378 21.54 19.82 -8.39
CA GLY A 378 22.60 19.91 -9.40
C GLY A 378 22.08 19.71 -10.83
N GLY A 379 22.56 20.55 -11.75
CA GLY A 379 22.06 20.60 -13.14
C GLY A 379 22.31 19.31 -13.92
N ASP A 380 23.56 18.85 -13.95
CA ASP A 380 23.93 17.65 -14.75
C ASP A 380 23.22 16.38 -14.27
N ALA A 381 23.07 16.24 -12.95
CA ALA A 381 22.30 15.15 -12.35
C ALA A 381 20.82 15.24 -12.70
N ALA A 382 20.24 16.44 -12.62
CA ALA A 382 18.83 16.64 -12.98
C ALA A 382 18.57 16.22 -14.43
N VAL A 383 19.37 16.70 -15.39
CA VAL A 383 19.22 16.34 -16.81
C VAL A 383 19.32 14.82 -17.01
N LYS A 384 20.40 14.21 -16.54
CA LYS A 384 20.66 12.78 -16.77
C LYS A 384 19.63 11.86 -16.09
N ILE A 385 19.06 12.28 -14.96
CA ILE A 385 17.98 11.55 -14.28
C ILE A 385 16.67 11.69 -15.05
N MET A 386 16.31 12.90 -15.49
CA MET A 386 15.09 13.13 -16.29
C MET A 386 15.11 12.33 -17.59
N ASP A 387 16.25 12.30 -18.29
CA ASP A 387 16.45 11.47 -19.48
C ASP A 387 16.27 9.98 -19.18
N ALA A 388 16.83 9.50 -18.05
CA ALA A 388 16.71 8.10 -17.66
C ALA A 388 15.26 7.68 -17.33
N LEU A 389 14.45 8.62 -16.83
CA LEU A 389 13.01 8.44 -16.60
C LEU A 389 12.18 8.52 -17.90
N GLY A 390 12.79 8.92 -19.01
CA GLY A 390 12.11 9.13 -20.30
C GLY A 390 11.22 10.37 -20.31
N ALA A 391 11.47 11.32 -19.41
CA ALA A 391 10.70 12.55 -19.33
C ALA A 391 10.98 13.46 -20.53
N SER A 392 9.94 14.08 -21.06
CA SER A 392 10.03 15.09 -22.13
C SER A 392 10.15 16.51 -21.57
N GLY A 393 9.79 16.73 -20.30
CA GLY A 393 9.92 18.03 -19.64
C GLY A 393 9.32 18.05 -18.25
N VAL A 394 9.28 19.25 -17.67
CA VAL A 394 8.65 19.55 -16.38
C VAL A 394 7.69 20.71 -16.55
N ARG A 395 6.42 20.51 -16.22
CA ARG A 395 5.44 21.59 -16.09
C ARG A 395 5.64 22.25 -14.73
N ILE A 396 6.03 23.52 -14.69
CA ILE A 396 6.22 24.24 -13.44
C ILE A 396 4.86 24.51 -12.80
N ASP A 397 4.72 24.14 -11.53
CA ASP A 397 3.49 24.30 -10.76
C ASP A 397 3.58 25.49 -9.80
N ALA A 398 4.69 25.61 -9.07
CA ALA A 398 4.90 26.66 -8.08
C ALA A 398 6.38 26.83 -7.73
N GLU A 399 6.67 27.79 -6.86
CA GLU A 399 7.97 27.97 -6.21
C GLU A 399 7.85 27.61 -4.71
N ILE A 400 8.70 26.71 -4.21
CA ILE A 400 8.69 26.31 -2.79
C ILE A 400 9.52 27.31 -1.96
N LEU A 401 10.67 27.69 -2.48
CA LEU A 401 11.62 28.66 -1.92
C LEU A 401 12.20 29.47 -3.08
N PRO A 402 12.74 30.68 -2.85
CA PRO A 402 13.36 31.48 -3.90
C PRO A 402 14.39 30.68 -4.73
N GLY A 403 14.11 30.52 -6.02
CA GLY A 403 14.94 29.76 -6.97
C GLY A 403 14.82 28.23 -6.87
N VAL A 404 13.80 27.72 -6.18
CA VAL A 404 13.52 26.29 -6.00
C VAL A 404 12.10 25.96 -6.48
N PRO A 405 11.92 25.70 -7.79
CA PRO A 405 10.62 25.37 -8.35
C PRO A 405 10.19 23.94 -8.00
N ILE A 406 8.88 23.77 -7.88
CA ILE A 406 8.22 22.47 -7.99
C ILE A 406 7.44 22.40 -9.30
N GLY A 407 7.49 21.25 -9.94
CA GLY A 407 6.68 20.96 -11.09
C GLY A 407 6.24 19.50 -11.15
N THR A 408 5.63 19.17 -12.28
CA THR A 408 5.16 17.83 -12.62
C THR A 408 5.91 17.35 -13.86
N VAL A 409 6.48 16.15 -13.80
CA VAL A 409 7.09 15.46 -14.95
C VAL A 409 6.06 15.25 -16.05
N ILE A 410 6.45 15.55 -17.30
CA ILE A 410 5.66 15.31 -18.51
C ILE A 410 6.37 14.26 -19.37
N GLY A 411 5.64 13.26 -19.82
CA GLY A 411 6.14 12.17 -20.67
C GLY A 411 6.85 11.05 -19.89
N GLY A 412 7.15 9.96 -20.61
CA GLY A 412 7.77 8.77 -20.04
C GLY A 412 6.82 7.92 -19.17
N HIS A 413 7.39 6.95 -18.45
CA HIS A 413 6.63 6.05 -17.57
C HIS A 413 6.23 6.68 -16.23
N HIS A 414 6.75 7.87 -15.94
CA HIS A 414 6.56 8.59 -14.69
C HIS A 414 5.89 9.96 -14.92
N ASP A 415 5.11 10.08 -16.00
CA ASP A 415 4.23 11.23 -16.25
C ASP A 415 3.34 11.48 -15.02
N GLY A 416 3.27 12.73 -14.57
CA GLY A 416 2.57 13.11 -13.34
C GLY A 416 3.41 13.10 -12.05
N LEU A 417 4.66 12.60 -12.08
CA LEU A 417 5.53 12.62 -10.90
C LEU A 417 5.87 14.06 -10.50
N ARG A 418 5.70 14.40 -9.22
CA ARG A 418 6.12 15.70 -8.67
C ARG A 418 7.64 15.76 -8.58
N VAL A 419 8.24 16.81 -9.11
CA VAL A 419 9.69 17.01 -9.12
C VAL A 419 10.05 18.40 -8.62
N VAL A 420 11.07 18.47 -7.77
CA VAL A 420 11.71 19.72 -7.34
C VAL A 420 13.11 19.75 -7.92
N THR A 421 13.54 20.90 -8.44
CA THR A 421 14.92 21.08 -8.89
C THR A 421 15.57 22.20 -8.08
N LYS A 422 16.85 22.01 -7.74
CA LYS A 422 17.65 23.01 -7.02
C LYS A 422 19.05 23.10 -7.62
N ALA A 423 19.51 24.32 -7.91
CA ALA A 423 20.90 24.54 -8.23
C ALA A 423 21.80 24.26 -7.00
N GLY A 424 23.02 23.75 -7.24
CA GLY A 424 23.91 23.31 -6.15
C GLY A 424 24.23 24.40 -5.12
N GLY A 425 24.41 25.65 -5.56
CA GLY A 425 24.74 26.78 -4.67
C GLY A 425 23.55 27.51 -4.09
N PHE A 426 22.31 27.07 -4.35
CA PHE A 426 21.11 27.83 -3.97
C PHE A 426 20.55 27.39 -2.61
N GLY A 427 19.87 28.33 -1.95
CA GLY A 427 19.16 28.12 -0.69
C GLY A 427 20.00 28.38 0.55
N ASP A 428 19.33 28.45 1.69
CA ASP A 428 19.93 28.49 3.03
C ASP A 428 20.18 27.07 3.58
N ILE A 429 20.68 26.96 4.82
CA ILE A 429 20.97 25.66 5.44
C ILE A 429 19.73 24.76 5.60
N ASN A 430 18.53 25.35 5.73
CA ASN A 430 17.27 24.64 5.95
C ASN A 430 16.59 24.19 4.66
N THR A 431 17.09 24.59 3.50
CA THR A 431 16.38 24.44 2.22
C THR A 431 16.01 22.99 1.91
N VAL A 432 16.90 22.02 2.11
CA VAL A 432 16.58 20.60 1.88
C VAL A 432 15.51 20.12 2.86
N VAL A 433 15.65 20.42 4.15
CA VAL A 433 14.65 20.05 5.17
C VAL A 433 13.28 20.66 4.85
N ASN A 434 13.24 21.92 4.41
CA ASN A 434 12.00 22.60 4.03
C ASN A 434 11.32 21.96 2.81
N ILE A 435 12.09 21.52 1.80
CA ILE A 435 11.54 20.75 0.67
C ILE A 435 10.91 19.44 1.17
N ILE A 436 11.56 18.75 2.10
CA ILE A 436 11.07 17.49 2.66
C ILE A 436 9.77 17.72 3.45
N ARG A 437 9.73 18.72 4.33
CA ARG A 437 8.53 19.12 5.08
C ARG A 437 7.38 19.50 4.17
N PHE A 438 7.66 20.25 3.10
CA PHE A 438 6.67 20.60 2.08
C PHE A 438 6.03 19.35 1.44
N PHE A 439 6.82 18.33 1.08
CA PHE A 439 6.26 17.07 0.56
C PHE A 439 5.43 16.30 1.59
N ARG A 440 5.76 16.42 2.88
CA ARG A 440 5.01 15.81 3.98
C ARG A 440 3.74 16.59 4.36
N GLY A 441 3.55 17.80 3.85
CA GLY A 441 2.45 18.69 4.23
C GLY A 441 2.62 19.28 5.64
N GLU A 442 3.83 19.23 6.19
CA GLU A 442 4.21 19.87 7.44
C GLU A 442 4.40 21.37 7.15
N ARG A 443 3.58 22.22 7.77
CA ARG A 443 3.67 23.69 7.63
C ARG A 443 4.64 24.29 8.63
#